data_AF-A0A6A4N3E9-F1
#
_entry.id   AF-A0A6A4N3E9-F1
#
_cell.length_a   1.000
_cell.length_b   1.000
_cell.length_c   1.000
_cell.angle_alpha   90.00
_cell.angle_beta   90.00
_cell.angle_gamma   90.00
#
_symmetry.space_group_name_H-M   'P 1'
#
loop_
_entity.id
_entity.type
_entity.pdbx_description
1 polymer ?
#
loop_
_entity_poly.entity_id
_entity_poly.type
_entity_poly.pdbx_seq_one_letter_code
_entity_poly.pdbx_strand_id
1 'polypeptide(L)'
;MKKPPSSAINLLLTVVILIAVFIFFFIPDATKSLGSGKTLAVTDASATLCGVVSGPLLHRIECYRGSQVIPVIPNVSFSIISGGRSFFSSIRSGNTSLFLCDTTNSNATFQRKRLYNNGSVPLENLAVGDSHVCATVANSGTVECWRISNTFELPSGYESCGCAGCVAVVCCGDGAVVWEV
;
A
#
# COMPACT_ATOMS: atom_id res chain seq x y z
N MET A 1 -12.94 54.58 26.93
CA MET A 1 -12.52 53.41 26.11
C MET A 1 -11.06 53.60 25.72
N LYS A 2 -10.11 52.92 26.40
CA LYS A 2 -8.67 53.06 26.10
C LYS A 2 -8.33 52.19 24.89
N LYS A 3 -7.98 52.84 23.77
CA LYS A 3 -7.50 52.18 22.55
C LYS A 3 -6.14 51.55 22.87
N PRO A 4 -5.94 50.22 22.69
CA PRO A 4 -4.65 49.61 22.96
C PRO A 4 -3.58 50.19 22.01
N PRO A 5 -2.32 50.30 22.46
CA PRO A 5 -1.25 50.84 21.65
C PRO A 5 -1.03 49.96 20.42
N SER A 6 -0.96 50.58 19.24
CA SER A 6 -0.80 49.91 17.94
C SER A 6 0.37 48.92 17.88
N SER A 7 1.41 49.14 18.69
CA SER A 7 2.55 48.24 18.82
C SER A 7 2.20 46.88 19.44
N ALA A 8 1.24 46.82 20.37
CA ALA A 8 0.83 45.56 20.99
C ALA A 8 0.04 44.68 20.01
N ILE A 9 -0.70 45.31 19.09
CA ILE A 9 -1.47 44.61 18.05
C ILE A 9 -0.53 43.96 17.02
N ASN A 10 0.51 44.67 16.58
CA ASN A 10 1.48 44.15 15.63
C ASN A 10 2.29 42.98 16.22
N LEU A 11 2.68 43.08 17.50
CA LEU A 11 3.37 41.99 18.20
C LEU A 11 2.50 40.73 18.29
N LEU A 12 1.21 40.90 18.63
CA LEU A 12 0.27 39.78 18.70
C LEU A 12 0.11 39.09 17.34
N LEU A 13 0.03 39.88 16.26
CA LEU A 13 -0.07 39.35 14.89
C LEU A 13 1.16 38.52 14.50
N THR A 14 2.36 39.01 14.82
CA THR A 14 3.61 38.28 14.51
C THR A 14 3.71 36.95 15.25
N VAL A 15 3.27 36.88 16.51
CA VAL A 15 3.28 35.64 17.30
C VAL A 15 2.29 34.62 16.73
N VAL A 16 1.09 35.06 16.33
CA VAL A 16 0.08 34.17 15.72
C VAL A 16 0.58 33.59 14.39
N ILE A 17 1.25 34.39 13.56
CA ILE A 17 1.82 33.92 12.29
C ILE A 17 2.92 32.88 12.55
N LEU A 18 3.81 33.12 13.51
CA LEU A 18 4.87 32.15 13.85
C LEU A 18 4.29 30.83 14.38
N ILE A 19 3.23 30.88 15.20
CA ILE A 19 2.55 29.67 15.68
C ILE A 19 1.87 28.92 14.52
N ALA A 20 1.23 29.63 13.59
CA ALA A 20 0.59 28.99 12.43
C ALA A 20 1.62 28.32 11.49
N VAL A 21 2.77 28.97 11.27
CA VAL A 21 3.87 28.39 10.47
C VAL A 21 4.49 27.18 11.18
N PHE A 22 4.65 27.25 12.50
CA PHE A 22 5.12 26.12 13.30
C PHE A 22 4.13 24.95 13.23
N ILE A 23 2.83 25.20 13.41
CA ILE A 23 1.81 24.15 13.26
C ILE A 23 1.84 23.55 11.86
N PHE A 24 1.96 24.36 10.80
CA PHE A 24 2.06 23.85 9.42
C PHE A 24 3.30 22.97 9.19
N PHE A 25 4.45 23.32 9.79
CA PHE A 25 5.67 22.50 9.72
C PHE A 25 5.62 21.22 10.56
N PHE A 26 4.79 21.20 11.61
CA PHE A 26 4.68 20.08 12.55
C PHE A 26 3.41 19.24 12.36
N ILE A 27 2.55 19.55 11.39
CA ILE A 27 1.50 18.62 10.95
C ILE A 27 2.20 17.61 10.03
N PRO A 28 2.38 16.34 10.46
CA PRO A 28 2.76 15.31 9.50
C PRO A 28 1.67 15.23 8.43
N ASP A 29 2.05 15.42 7.18
CA ASP A 29 1.18 15.10 6.06
C ASP A 29 0.68 13.68 6.26
N ALA A 30 -0.65 13.51 6.27
CA ALA A 30 -1.30 12.22 6.31
C ALA A 30 -1.07 11.51 4.97
N THR A 31 0.18 11.17 4.68
CA THR A 31 0.55 10.28 3.59
C THR A 31 0.08 8.90 4.01
N LYS A 32 -0.97 8.45 3.34
CA LYS A 32 -1.51 7.10 3.50
C LYS A 32 -0.50 6.14 2.87
N SER A 33 0.47 5.71 3.65
CA SER A 33 1.40 4.65 3.28
C SER A 33 0.79 3.30 3.68
N LEU A 34 0.16 2.59 2.74
CA LEU A 34 -0.51 1.31 3.02
C LEU A 34 0.38 0.06 2.91
N GLY A 35 1.67 0.21 2.60
CA GLY A 35 2.70 -0.76 3.00
C GLY A 35 3.65 -1.25 1.90
N SER A 36 4.93 -1.39 2.27
CA SER A 36 5.92 -2.16 1.52
C SER A 36 5.78 -3.63 1.87
N GLY A 37 5.60 -4.49 0.86
CA GLY A 37 5.24 -5.88 1.07
C GLY A 37 6.34 -6.69 1.77
N LYS A 38 5.98 -7.33 2.88
CA LYS A 38 6.73 -8.46 3.45
C LYS A 38 5.75 -9.57 3.87
N THR A 39 5.59 -9.83 5.16
CA THR A 39 4.80 -10.96 5.68
C THR A 39 3.43 -10.55 6.20
N LEU A 40 3.13 -9.25 6.29
CA LEU A 40 1.90 -8.70 6.85
C LEU A 40 1.34 -7.62 5.93
N ALA A 41 0.02 -7.56 5.81
CA ALA A 41 -0.72 -6.57 5.06
C ALA A 41 -1.92 -6.11 5.87
N VAL A 42 -2.12 -4.79 5.92
CA VAL A 42 -3.25 -4.17 6.62
C VAL A 42 -4.10 -3.45 5.59
N THR A 43 -5.41 -3.57 5.71
CA THR A 43 -6.37 -2.87 4.86
C THR A 43 -7.22 -1.91 5.68
N ASP A 44 -7.18 -0.63 5.33
CA ASP A 44 -7.75 0.44 6.15
C ASP A 44 -9.27 0.40 6.19
N ALA A 45 -9.94 0.27 5.04
CA ALA A 45 -11.41 0.38 4.96
C ALA A 45 -12.13 -0.83 5.56
N SER A 46 -11.51 -2.01 5.52
CA SER A 46 -12.10 -3.27 5.98
C SER A 46 -11.54 -3.76 7.32
N ALA A 47 -10.65 -2.99 7.96
CA ALA A 47 -9.94 -3.35 9.20
C ALA A 47 -9.47 -4.82 9.20
N THR A 48 -8.93 -5.27 8.06
CA THR A 48 -8.52 -6.67 7.86
C THR A 48 -7.01 -6.74 7.90
N LEU A 49 -6.51 -7.64 8.75
CA LEU A 49 -5.09 -7.91 8.95
C LEU A 49 -4.76 -9.25 8.28
N CYS A 50 -3.99 -9.25 7.21
CA CYS A 50 -3.57 -10.47 6.53
C CYS A 50 -2.09 -10.73 6.77
N GLY A 51 -1.72 -12.00 6.97
CA GLY A 51 -0.34 -12.40 7.18
C GLY A 51 0.01 -13.70 6.48
N VAL A 52 1.26 -13.83 6.06
CA VAL A 52 1.82 -15.09 5.56
C VAL A 52 2.23 -15.94 6.76
N VAL A 53 1.55 -17.05 6.95
CA VAL A 53 1.81 -18.02 8.03
C VAL A 53 2.64 -19.16 7.48
N SER A 54 3.79 -19.40 8.11
CA SER A 54 4.64 -20.54 7.78
C SER A 54 3.99 -21.84 8.25
N GLY A 55 3.70 -22.73 7.31
CA GLY A 55 3.20 -24.09 7.57
C GLY A 55 4.24 -25.15 7.20
N PRO A 56 4.02 -26.41 7.61
CA PRO A 56 4.99 -27.50 7.39
C PRO A 56 5.29 -27.77 5.90
N LEU A 57 4.37 -27.43 5.00
CA LEU A 57 4.49 -27.68 3.55
C LEU A 57 4.27 -26.43 2.69
N LEU A 58 3.60 -25.40 3.20
CA LEU A 58 3.16 -24.23 2.43
C LEU A 58 3.17 -22.96 3.29
N HIS A 59 3.60 -21.85 2.68
CA HIS A 59 3.45 -20.49 3.21
C HIS A 59 2.08 -19.94 2.80
N ARG A 60 1.05 -20.14 3.62
CA ARG A 60 -0.34 -19.75 3.31
C ARG A 60 -0.63 -18.35 3.84
N ILE A 61 -1.63 -17.67 3.27
CA ILE A 61 -2.09 -16.38 3.80
C ILE A 61 -3.31 -16.60 4.69
N GLU A 62 -3.28 -16.03 5.88
CA GLU A 62 -4.43 -15.97 6.80
C GLU A 62 -4.80 -14.52 7.06
N CYS A 63 -6.08 -14.20 6.91
CA CYS A 63 -6.62 -12.88 7.20
C CYS A 63 -7.47 -12.91 8.44
N TYR A 64 -7.33 -11.90 9.29
CA TYR A 64 -8.10 -11.71 10.50
C TYR A 64 -9.05 -10.52 10.31
N ARG A 65 -10.35 -10.77 10.52
CA ARG A 65 -11.40 -9.75 10.46
C ARG A 65 -12.47 -10.07 11.48
N GLY A 66 -12.85 -9.08 12.29
CA GLY A 66 -14.06 -9.16 13.11
C GLY A 66 -14.15 -10.43 13.97
N SER A 67 -13.04 -10.84 14.61
CA SER A 67 -12.87 -12.07 15.41
C SER A 67 -12.81 -13.41 14.65
N GLN A 68 -12.82 -13.40 13.31
CA GLN A 68 -12.70 -14.60 12.49
C GLN A 68 -11.36 -14.63 11.73
N VAL A 69 -10.74 -15.81 11.68
CA VAL A 69 -9.60 -16.10 10.80
C VAL A 69 -10.15 -16.69 9.49
N ILE A 70 -9.85 -16.02 8.38
CA ILE A 70 -10.28 -16.38 7.03
C ILE A 70 -9.04 -16.80 6.23
N PRO A 71 -8.90 -18.08 5.85
CA PRO A 71 -7.77 -18.54 5.06
C PRO A 71 -7.91 -18.09 3.59
N VAL A 72 -6.85 -17.51 3.05
CA VAL A 72 -6.77 -17.12 1.63
C VAL A 72 -6.11 -18.27 0.87
N ILE A 73 -6.92 -19.25 0.49
CA ILE A 73 -6.54 -20.45 -0.29
C ILE A 73 -5.51 -21.35 0.42
N PRO A 74 -5.87 -22.59 0.76
CA PRO A 74 -4.97 -23.47 1.48
C PRO A 74 -3.88 -24.14 0.62
N ASN A 75 -3.98 -24.13 -0.72
CA ASN A 75 -3.16 -24.99 -1.59
C ASN A 75 -2.11 -24.26 -2.45
N VAL A 76 -1.72 -23.04 -2.07
CA VAL A 76 -0.66 -22.28 -2.75
C VAL A 76 0.23 -21.60 -1.73
N SER A 77 1.53 -21.53 -2.04
CA SER A 77 2.52 -20.81 -1.23
C SER A 77 2.71 -19.38 -1.74
N PHE A 78 2.83 -18.44 -0.83
CA PHE A 78 3.05 -17.01 -1.09
C PHE A 78 4.40 -16.55 -0.52
N SER A 79 5.04 -15.61 -1.20
CA SER A 79 6.32 -15.01 -0.78
C SER A 79 6.12 -13.63 -0.19
N ILE A 80 5.26 -12.81 -0.80
CA ILE A 80 5.09 -11.39 -0.46
C ILE A 80 3.60 -11.05 -0.40
N ILE A 81 3.22 -10.22 0.57
CA ILE A 81 1.89 -9.64 0.69
C ILE A 81 1.99 -8.13 0.99
N SER A 82 1.10 -7.34 0.41
CA SER A 82 0.95 -5.91 0.73
C SER A 82 -0.53 -5.50 0.65
N GLY A 83 -0.94 -4.57 1.51
CA GLY A 83 -2.32 -4.15 1.70
C GLY A 83 -2.58 -2.78 1.09
N GLY A 84 -3.80 -2.57 0.60
CA GLY A 84 -4.31 -1.29 0.11
C GLY A 84 -5.57 -0.90 0.86
N ARG A 85 -6.29 0.11 0.35
CA ARG A 85 -7.44 0.69 1.07
C ARG A 85 -8.54 -0.33 1.32
N SER A 86 -8.88 -1.12 0.31
CA SER A 86 -10.01 -2.07 0.35
C SER A 86 -9.72 -3.39 -0.39
N PHE A 87 -8.44 -3.68 -0.60
CA PHE A 87 -7.96 -4.89 -1.23
C PHE A 87 -6.52 -5.14 -0.77
N PHE A 88 -6.01 -6.34 -0.97
CA PHE A 88 -4.59 -6.63 -0.81
C PHE A 88 -4.07 -7.39 -2.03
N SER A 89 -2.76 -7.28 -2.28
CA SER A 89 -2.08 -8.01 -3.33
C SER A 89 -1.07 -8.97 -2.74
N SER A 90 -0.83 -10.08 -3.42
CA SER A 90 0.15 -11.08 -3.03
C SER A 90 0.88 -11.70 -4.22
N ILE A 91 2.15 -12.03 -4.00
CA ILE A 91 2.99 -12.73 -4.97
C ILE A 91 3.11 -14.19 -4.56
N ARG A 92 2.87 -15.10 -5.51
CA ARG A 92 3.05 -16.54 -5.30
C ARG A 92 4.54 -16.86 -5.17
N SER A 93 4.85 -17.88 -4.38
CA SER A 93 6.18 -18.50 -4.38
C SER A 93 6.62 -18.83 -5.81
N GLY A 94 7.83 -18.40 -6.17
CA GLY A 94 8.33 -18.42 -7.54
C GLY A 94 8.19 -17.09 -8.29
N ASN A 95 7.56 -16.08 -7.70
CA ASN A 95 7.62 -14.68 -8.13
C ASN A 95 7.09 -14.37 -9.54
N THR A 96 6.37 -15.31 -10.16
CA THR A 96 5.88 -15.22 -11.56
C THR A 96 4.39 -14.88 -11.67
N SER A 97 3.68 -14.85 -10.53
CA SER A 97 2.24 -14.61 -10.49
C SER A 97 1.88 -13.66 -9.36
N LEU A 98 1.09 -12.65 -9.69
CA LEU A 98 0.54 -11.67 -8.75
C LEU A 98 -0.98 -11.79 -8.69
N PHE A 99 -1.49 -11.85 -7.47
CA PHE A 99 -2.90 -12.00 -7.16
C PHE A 99 -3.41 -10.78 -6.43
N LEU A 100 -4.63 -10.38 -6.75
CA LEU A 100 -5.38 -9.33 -6.12
C LEU A 100 -6.58 -9.93 -5.39
N CYS A 101 -6.76 -9.56 -4.13
CA CYS A 101 -7.84 -10.05 -3.28
C CYS A 101 -8.66 -8.88 -2.77
N ASP A 102 -9.96 -8.91 -3.05
CA ASP A 102 -10.91 -7.89 -2.59
C ASP A 102 -11.30 -8.14 -1.13
N THR A 103 -11.17 -7.13 -0.27
CA THR A 103 -11.54 -7.20 1.14
C THR A 103 -12.88 -6.53 1.44
N THR A 104 -13.55 -5.92 0.47
CA THR A 104 -14.88 -5.32 0.67
C THR A 104 -15.97 -6.37 0.87
N ASN A 105 -15.81 -7.55 0.29
CA ASN A 105 -16.78 -8.63 0.41
C ASN A 105 -16.78 -9.21 1.84
N SER A 106 -17.97 -9.29 2.46
CA SER A 106 -18.19 -9.83 3.82
C SER A 106 -18.27 -11.35 3.87
N ASN A 107 -18.17 -12.04 2.73
CA ASN A 107 -18.18 -13.50 2.69
C ASN A 107 -16.91 -14.09 3.34
N ALA A 108 -17.03 -15.32 3.84
CA ALA A 108 -15.92 -16.11 4.37
C ALA A 108 -14.86 -16.49 3.30
N THR A 109 -14.99 -16.00 2.07
CA THR A 109 -14.06 -16.22 0.97
C THR A 109 -13.79 -14.91 0.24
N PHE A 110 -12.52 -14.58 0.08
CA PHE A 110 -12.10 -13.41 -0.69
C PHE A 110 -12.21 -13.68 -2.19
N GLN A 111 -12.76 -12.72 -2.93
CA GLN A 111 -12.75 -12.75 -4.39
C GLN A 111 -11.34 -12.44 -4.88
N ARG A 112 -10.79 -13.33 -5.71
CA ARG A 112 -9.41 -13.23 -6.18
C ARG A 112 -9.33 -13.08 -7.68
N LYS A 113 -8.45 -12.19 -8.12
CA LYS A 113 -8.13 -11.96 -9.52
C LYS A 113 -6.63 -12.10 -9.74
N ARG A 114 -6.22 -12.67 -10.86
CA ARG A 114 -4.81 -12.69 -11.27
C ARG A 114 -4.54 -11.42 -12.07
N LEU A 115 -3.61 -10.58 -11.61
CA LEU A 115 -3.21 -9.36 -12.34
C LEU A 115 -1.97 -9.60 -13.21
N TYR A 116 -1.06 -10.47 -12.77
CA TYR A 116 0.18 -10.75 -13.47
C TYR A 116 0.41 -12.26 -13.57
N ASN A 117 0.87 -12.70 -14.74
CA ASN A 117 1.26 -14.07 -14.99
C ASN A 117 2.31 -14.15 -16.10
N ASN A 118 3.57 -13.97 -15.73
CA ASN A 118 4.67 -14.12 -16.67
C ASN A 118 5.76 -14.96 -16.04
N GLY A 119 6.04 -16.12 -16.65
CA GLY A 119 7.08 -17.04 -16.19
C GLY A 119 8.50 -16.54 -16.44
N SER A 120 8.67 -15.63 -17.41
CA SER A 120 9.98 -15.17 -17.86
C SER A 120 10.47 -13.92 -17.13
N VAL A 121 9.55 -13.20 -16.48
CA VAL A 121 9.83 -11.89 -15.85
C VAL A 121 9.36 -11.97 -14.39
N PRO A 122 10.23 -12.42 -13.46
CA PRO A 122 9.86 -12.53 -12.05
C PRO A 122 9.79 -11.17 -11.36
N LEU A 123 8.90 -11.04 -10.39
CA LEU A 123 8.71 -9.84 -9.56
C LEU A 123 9.44 -9.98 -8.22
N GLU A 124 9.97 -8.89 -7.67
CA GLU A 124 10.79 -8.92 -6.45
C GLU A 124 10.15 -8.17 -5.28
N ASN A 125 9.62 -6.97 -5.49
CA ASN A 125 8.91 -6.22 -4.45
C ASN A 125 7.48 -5.92 -4.87
N LEU A 126 6.64 -5.63 -3.87
CA LEU A 126 5.24 -5.29 -4.03
C LEU A 126 4.88 -4.09 -3.16
N ALA A 127 4.29 -3.07 -3.77
CA ALA A 127 3.69 -1.92 -3.10
C ALA A 127 2.23 -1.81 -3.52
N VAL A 128 1.35 -1.53 -2.56
CA VAL A 128 -0.07 -1.35 -2.80
C VAL A 128 -0.51 -0.02 -2.22
N GLY A 129 -1.16 0.79 -3.05
CA GLY A 129 -1.78 2.05 -2.66
C GLY A 129 -3.31 1.95 -2.61
N ASP A 130 -3.98 3.10 -2.59
CA ASP A 130 -5.44 3.18 -2.49
C ASP A 130 -6.16 2.57 -3.70
N SER A 131 -5.60 2.74 -4.90
CA SER A 131 -6.17 2.26 -6.17
C SER A 131 -5.12 1.73 -7.13
N HIS A 132 -3.91 1.45 -6.67
CA HIS A 132 -2.80 1.06 -7.52
C HIS A 132 -1.99 -0.04 -6.85
N VAL A 133 -1.45 -0.93 -7.67
CA VAL A 133 -0.54 -1.99 -7.26
C VAL A 133 0.69 -1.87 -8.13
N CYS A 134 1.86 -1.86 -7.54
CA CYS A 134 3.10 -1.80 -8.27
C CYS A 134 4.09 -2.84 -7.78
N ALA A 135 4.85 -3.41 -8.70
CA ALA A 135 5.87 -4.39 -8.40
C ALA A 135 7.16 -4.09 -9.16
N THR A 136 8.30 -4.44 -8.59
CA THR A 136 9.58 -4.39 -9.31
C THR A 136 9.83 -5.71 -9.99
N VAL A 137 10.34 -5.65 -11.21
CA VAL A 137 10.86 -6.79 -11.95
C VAL A 137 12.27 -7.10 -11.45
N ALA A 138 12.49 -8.33 -11.01
CA ALA A 138 13.78 -8.80 -10.56
C ALA A 138 14.84 -8.64 -11.67
N ASN A 139 16.08 -8.37 -11.28
CA ASN A 139 17.25 -8.15 -12.15
C ASN A 139 17.24 -6.92 -13.05
N SER A 140 16.07 -6.36 -13.39
CA SER A 140 15.99 -5.15 -14.22
C SER A 140 15.74 -3.88 -13.41
N GLY A 141 15.18 -4.00 -12.20
CA GLY A 141 14.75 -2.84 -11.40
C GLY A 141 13.59 -2.06 -12.03
N THR A 142 12.99 -2.57 -13.12
CA THR A 142 11.85 -1.95 -13.77
C THR A 142 10.62 -2.06 -12.87
N VAL A 143 9.86 -0.98 -12.72
CA VAL A 143 8.61 -1.00 -11.96
C VAL A 143 7.43 -1.15 -12.91
N GLU A 144 6.61 -2.16 -12.66
CA GLU A 144 5.32 -2.36 -13.32
C GLU A 144 4.21 -1.92 -12.37
N CYS A 145 3.30 -1.07 -12.85
CA CYS A 145 2.16 -0.60 -12.09
C CYS A 145 0.84 -0.94 -12.78
N TRP A 146 -0.09 -1.46 -11.99
CA TRP A 146 -1.47 -1.70 -12.36
C TRP A 146 -2.36 -0.79 -11.56
N ARG A 147 -3.09 0.08 -12.25
CA ARG A 147 -4.20 0.79 -11.62
C ARG A 147 -5.35 -0.20 -11.42
N ILE A 148 -6.13 -0.03 -10.38
CA ILE A 148 -7.31 -0.85 -10.09
C ILE A 148 -8.48 0.11 -10.11
N SER A 149 -9.41 -0.16 -11.02
CA SER A 149 -10.67 0.58 -11.07
C SER A 149 -11.57 0.14 -9.91
N ASN A 150 -12.52 1.00 -9.53
CA ASN A 150 -13.53 0.69 -8.51
C ASN A 150 -14.37 -0.55 -8.85
N THR A 151 -14.37 -1.00 -10.12
CA THR A 151 -15.04 -2.20 -10.63
C THR A 151 -14.15 -3.45 -10.64
N PHE A 152 -12.94 -3.39 -10.05
CA PHE A 152 -11.95 -4.47 -10.13
C PHE A 152 -11.54 -4.80 -11.58
N GLU A 153 -11.81 -3.92 -12.54
CA GLU A 153 -11.39 -4.04 -13.93
C GLU A 153 -9.93 -3.58 -14.06
N LEU A 154 -9.17 -4.37 -14.82
CA LEU A 154 -7.78 -4.04 -15.16
C LEU A 154 -7.83 -2.91 -16.19
N PRO A 155 -7.28 -1.73 -15.90
CA PRO A 155 -7.11 -0.69 -16.89
C PRO A 155 -6.10 -1.15 -17.94
N SER A 156 -6.32 -0.71 -19.18
CA SER A 156 -5.51 -1.03 -20.35
C SER A 156 -4.18 -0.26 -20.43
N GLY A 157 -3.81 0.50 -19.40
CA GLY A 157 -2.62 1.36 -19.38
C GLY A 157 -1.69 1.04 -18.21
N TYR A 158 -0.39 0.97 -18.51
CA TYR A 158 0.69 0.89 -17.54
C TYR A 158 1.33 2.27 -17.36
N GLU A 159 1.62 2.68 -16.13
CA GLU A 159 2.44 3.86 -15.84
C GLU A 159 3.76 3.40 -15.24
N SER A 160 4.90 3.75 -15.85
CA SER A 160 6.22 3.38 -15.35
C SER A 160 6.74 4.45 -14.37
N CYS A 161 6.89 4.10 -13.09
CA CYS A 161 7.57 4.95 -12.11
C CYS A 161 8.97 4.38 -11.82
N GLY A 162 10.03 5.01 -12.30
CA GLY A 162 11.41 4.53 -12.10
C GLY A 162 12.17 5.31 -11.02
N CYS A 163 12.97 4.61 -10.22
CA CYS A 163 13.97 5.18 -9.32
C CYS A 163 15.32 4.52 -9.64
N ALA A 164 16.27 5.28 -10.20
CA ALA A 164 17.56 4.73 -10.61
C ALA A 164 18.41 4.34 -9.39
N GLY A 165 18.65 3.03 -9.21
CA GLY A 165 19.48 2.50 -8.12
C GLY A 165 18.74 2.20 -6.81
N CYS A 166 17.40 2.23 -6.80
CA CYS A 166 16.59 1.97 -5.61
C CYS A 166 16.17 0.49 -5.58
N VAL A 167 16.43 -0.22 -4.48
CA VAL A 167 15.96 -1.60 -4.21
C VAL A 167 14.45 -1.62 -3.86
N ALA A 168 13.73 -0.53 -4.13
CA ALA A 168 12.38 -0.25 -3.66
C ALA A 168 11.46 0.24 -4.79
N VAL A 169 10.17 -0.12 -4.71
CA VAL A 169 9.11 0.37 -5.59
C VAL A 169 8.61 1.72 -5.05
N VAL A 170 8.84 2.82 -5.74
CA VAL A 170 8.28 4.15 -5.39
C VAL A 170 7.28 4.55 -6.46
N CYS A 171 6.03 4.85 -6.09
CA CYS A 171 5.01 5.31 -7.04
C CYS A 171 4.66 6.76 -6.75
N CYS A 172 5.07 7.66 -7.64
CA CYS A 172 4.77 9.08 -7.54
C CYS A 172 3.50 9.40 -8.33
N GLY A 173 2.38 9.57 -7.60
CA GLY A 173 1.09 10.02 -8.13
C GLY A 173 -0.04 9.59 -7.17
N ASP A 174 -0.56 10.54 -6.39
CA ASP A 174 -1.60 10.40 -5.35
C ASP A 174 -1.47 9.24 -4.32
N GLY A 175 -0.32 8.55 -4.30
CA GLY A 175 0.22 7.85 -3.13
C GLY A 175 0.64 6.38 -3.35
N ALA A 176 1.96 6.14 -3.44
CA ALA A 176 2.60 4.98 -2.79
C ALA A 176 4.07 5.30 -2.43
N VAL A 177 4.41 5.20 -1.15
CA VAL A 177 5.77 5.38 -0.62
C VAL A 177 6.24 4.06 -0.02
N VAL A 178 7.43 3.59 -0.42
CA VAL A 178 8.11 2.46 0.21
C VAL A 178 9.26 2.98 1.06
N TRP A 179 9.23 2.66 2.35
CA TRP A 179 10.38 2.72 3.24
C TRP A 179 10.86 1.30 3.50
N GLU A 180 12.17 1.07 3.41
CA GLU A 180 12.85 0.02 4.17
C GLU A 180 13.86 0.69 5.11
N VAL A 181 13.95 0.13 6.32
CA VAL A 181 15.06 0.34 7.25
C VAL A 181 16.00 -0.85 7.10
#